data_AF-A0A563VSZ1-F1
#
_entry.id   AF-A0A563VSZ1-F1
#
_cell.length_a   1.000
_cell.length_b   1.000
_cell.length_c   1.000
_cell.angle_alpha   90.00
_cell.angle_beta   90.00
_cell.angle_gamma   90.00
#
_symmetry.space_group_name_H-M   'P 1'
#
loop_
_entity.id
_entity.type
_entity.pdbx_description
1 polymer ?
#
loop_
_entity_poly.entity_id
_entity_poly.type
_entity_poly.pdbx_seq_one_letter_code
_entity_poly.pdbx_strand_id
1 'polypeptide(L)'
;MPFDAYNPENFYDELFTAPGEARSHSLSLIEHMTSLGIEKLEQQRSTAEVALFKLGVTFNVYSDNQGVEKIFPFDIIPRIIVNSEWSRLEKGLKQRIQALNLFLNDIYSEQKIIQDGKIPVEIINTASGFLKPCRGIQPPKKSLVSYYGDRFSQG
;
A
#
# COMPACT_ATOMS: atom_id res chain seq x y z
N MET A 1 -21.15 19.20 -6.37
CA MET A 1 -21.45 18.19 -7.40
C MET A 1 -22.47 17.24 -6.83
N PRO A 2 -23.60 16.97 -7.49
CA PRO A 2 -24.42 15.85 -7.10
C PRO A 2 -23.67 14.57 -7.46
N PHE A 3 -23.31 13.79 -6.45
CA PHE A 3 -22.74 12.45 -6.65
C PHE A 3 -23.69 11.54 -7.46
N ASP A 4 -24.97 11.91 -7.54
CA ASP A 4 -26.03 11.27 -8.32
C ASP A 4 -25.73 11.19 -9.83
N ALA A 5 -24.89 12.08 -10.37
CA ALA A 5 -24.49 12.08 -11.78
C ALA A 5 -23.14 11.41 -12.04
N TYR A 6 -22.46 10.93 -10.99
CA TYR A 6 -21.17 10.27 -11.13
C TYR A 6 -21.35 8.87 -11.73
N ASN A 7 -20.51 8.55 -12.72
CA ASN A 7 -20.54 7.27 -13.42
C ASN A 7 -19.14 6.64 -13.41
N PRO A 8 -18.93 5.48 -12.73
CA PRO A 8 -17.65 4.78 -12.70
C PRO A 8 -17.32 4.02 -13.99
N GLU A 9 -18.21 4.05 -14.98
CA GLU A 9 -18.14 3.27 -16.24
C GLU A 9 -17.95 1.77 -15.96
N ASN A 10 -16.93 1.16 -16.58
CA ASN A 10 -16.61 -0.26 -16.43
C ASN A 10 -15.45 -0.51 -15.45
N PHE A 11 -15.03 0.51 -14.69
CA PHE A 11 -13.95 0.37 -13.72
C PHE A 11 -14.49 0.00 -12.35
N TYR A 12 -13.67 -0.70 -11.57
CA TYR A 12 -13.95 -0.87 -10.16
C TYR A 12 -13.75 0.46 -9.43
N ASP A 13 -14.84 0.99 -8.86
CA ASP A 13 -14.79 2.18 -8.03
C ASP A 13 -15.02 1.83 -6.55
N GLU A 14 -14.31 2.52 -5.66
CA GLU A 14 -14.32 2.27 -4.22
C GLU A 14 -15.54 2.85 -3.50
N LEU A 15 -16.20 3.83 -4.13
CA LEU A 15 -17.33 4.56 -3.57
C LEU A 15 -18.65 4.18 -4.25
N PHE A 16 -18.63 3.82 -5.54
CA PHE A 16 -19.82 3.51 -6.34
C PHE A 16 -19.80 2.10 -6.91
N THR A 17 -20.96 1.45 -6.97
CA THR A 17 -21.17 0.17 -7.68
C THR A 17 -21.64 0.37 -9.11
N ALA A 18 -22.37 1.45 -9.36
CA ALA A 18 -22.97 1.80 -10.64
C ALA A 18 -23.21 3.32 -10.70
N PRO A 19 -23.63 3.90 -11.84
CA PRO A 19 -23.92 5.33 -11.93
C PRO A 19 -24.91 5.79 -10.87
N GLY A 20 -24.51 6.74 -10.03
CA GLY A 20 -25.30 7.26 -8.91
C GLY A 20 -25.58 6.25 -7.77
N GLU A 21 -25.07 5.03 -7.84
CA GLU A 21 -25.30 3.98 -6.84
C GLU A 21 -24.07 3.84 -5.94
N ALA A 22 -24.14 4.43 -4.75
CA ALA A 22 -23.10 4.34 -3.75
C ALA A 22 -23.03 2.95 -3.10
N ARG A 23 -21.82 2.48 -2.81
CA ARG A 23 -21.60 1.27 -1.99
C ARG A 23 -22.13 1.48 -0.58
N SER A 24 -22.68 0.42 0.00
CA SER A 24 -23.22 0.47 1.37
C SER A 24 -22.25 1.05 2.41
N HIS A 25 -20.95 0.74 2.30
CA HIS A 25 -19.94 1.26 3.23
C HIS A 25 -19.49 2.69 2.95
N SER A 26 -19.77 3.24 1.75
CA SER A 26 -19.43 4.62 1.39
C SER A 26 -20.56 5.62 1.60
N LEU A 27 -21.80 5.16 1.82
CA LEU A 27 -22.99 6.01 1.99
C LEU A 27 -22.77 7.15 3.00
N SER A 28 -22.33 6.82 4.21
CA SER A 28 -22.11 7.82 5.26
C SER A 28 -21.08 8.89 4.88
N LEU A 29 -20.03 8.50 4.14
CA LEU A 29 -19.04 9.43 3.61
C LEU A 29 -19.64 10.33 2.53
N ILE A 30 -20.38 9.77 1.58
CA ILE A 30 -21.01 10.52 0.49
C ILE A 30 -22.05 11.51 1.04
N GLU A 31 -22.87 11.08 1.99
CA GLU A 31 -23.83 11.95 2.70
C GLU A 31 -23.11 13.11 3.39
N HIS A 32 -22.02 12.82 4.11
CA HIS A 32 -21.23 13.83 4.78
C HIS A 32 -20.62 14.83 3.80
N MET A 33 -19.98 14.35 2.73
CA MET A 33 -19.39 15.19 1.67
C MET A 33 -20.45 16.04 0.97
N THR A 34 -21.63 15.47 0.72
CA THR A 34 -22.77 16.19 0.13
C THR A 34 -23.27 17.29 1.05
N SER A 35 -23.38 17.01 2.36
CA SER A 35 -23.81 17.99 3.37
C SER A 35 -22.81 19.14 3.56
N LEU A 36 -21.51 18.88 3.42
CA LEU A 36 -20.46 19.90 3.52
C LEU A 36 -20.47 20.83 2.30
N GLY A 37 -20.73 20.29 1.12
CA GLY A 37 -20.63 21.01 -0.14
C GLY A 37 -19.18 21.19 -0.62
N ILE A 38 -19.03 21.45 -1.91
CA ILE A 38 -17.72 21.49 -2.58
C ILE A 38 -16.81 22.61 -2.04
N GLU A 39 -17.37 23.78 -1.74
CA GLU A 39 -16.60 24.92 -1.23
C GLU A 39 -15.94 24.59 0.11
N LYS A 40 -16.65 23.86 0.97
CA LYS A 40 -16.12 23.48 2.27
C LYS A 40 -15.06 22.39 2.17
N LEU A 41 -15.24 21.42 1.27
CA LEU A 41 -14.23 20.40 0.98
C LEU A 41 -12.94 21.03 0.43
N GLU A 42 -13.07 21.98 -0.48
CA GLU A 42 -11.93 22.74 -1.01
C GLU A 42 -11.21 23.54 0.08
N GLN A 43 -11.96 24.18 0.98
CA GLN A 43 -11.40 24.86 2.13
C GLN A 43 -10.64 23.87 3.05
N GLN A 44 -11.19 22.69 3.31
CA GLN A 44 -10.55 21.66 4.13
C GLN A 44 -9.27 21.13 3.46
N ARG A 45 -9.29 20.91 2.14
CA ARG A 45 -8.11 20.52 1.35
C ARG A 45 -6.99 21.55 1.51
N SER A 46 -7.27 22.82 1.24
CA SER A 46 -6.27 23.88 1.37
C SER A 46 -5.75 24.02 2.80
N THR A 47 -6.63 23.88 3.80
CA THR A 47 -6.24 23.91 5.21
C THR A 47 -5.31 22.74 5.57
N ALA A 48 -5.60 21.53 5.07
CA ALA A 48 -4.78 20.35 5.26
C ALA A 48 -3.40 20.50 4.61
N GLU A 49 -3.33 21.03 3.39
CA GLU A 49 -2.06 21.31 2.69
C GLU A 49 -1.18 22.28 3.47
N VAL A 50 -1.74 23.40 3.96
CA VAL A 50 -1.01 24.37 4.78
C VAL A 50 -0.54 23.74 6.10
N ALA A 51 -1.37 22.90 6.73
CA ALA A 51 -1.01 22.20 7.96
C ALA A 51 0.15 21.22 7.72
N LEU A 52 0.08 20.41 6.66
CA LEU A 52 1.12 19.44 6.30
C LEU A 52 2.45 20.12 5.97
N PHE A 53 2.41 21.25 5.24
CA PHE A 53 3.60 22.07 4.99
C PHE A 53 4.22 22.57 6.29
N LYS A 54 3.42 23.13 7.20
CA LYS A 54 3.89 23.63 8.51
C LYS A 54 4.45 22.52 9.40
N LEU A 55 3.96 21.30 9.27
CA LEU A 55 4.44 20.13 10.00
C LEU A 55 5.71 19.52 9.37
N GLY A 56 6.22 20.07 8.27
CA GLY A 56 7.40 19.56 7.58
C GLY A 56 7.15 18.23 6.86
N VAL A 57 5.90 17.93 6.49
CA VAL A 57 5.56 16.78 5.63
C VAL A 57 5.89 17.13 4.18
N THR A 58 7.17 17.35 3.91
CA THR A 58 7.72 17.74 2.62
C THR A 58 8.67 16.67 2.09
N PHE A 59 8.86 16.62 0.78
CA PHE A 59 9.88 15.79 0.15
C PHE A 59 10.73 16.61 -0.82
N ASN A 60 12.02 16.25 -0.91
CA ASN A 60 12.96 16.89 -1.81
C ASN A 60 12.74 16.37 -3.23
N VAL A 61 12.45 17.28 -4.14
CA VAL A 61 12.39 16.98 -5.57
C VAL A 61 13.79 17.19 -6.15
N TYR A 62 14.54 16.10 -6.31
CA TYR A 62 15.89 16.12 -6.90
C TYR A 62 15.89 16.37 -8.42
N SER A 63 14.75 16.73 -9.01
CA SER A 63 14.60 16.90 -10.47
C SER A 63 15.25 18.17 -11.01
N ASP A 64 15.41 19.19 -10.18
CA ASP A 64 16.06 20.46 -10.55
C ASP A 64 17.01 20.85 -9.41
N ASN A 65 18.21 21.32 -9.74
CA ASN A 65 19.28 21.79 -8.83
C ASN A 65 18.88 22.96 -7.88
N GLN A 66 17.59 23.18 -7.65
CA GLN A 66 17.01 24.28 -6.89
C GLN A 66 16.53 23.88 -5.49
N GLY A 67 16.59 22.59 -5.11
CA GLY A 67 16.27 22.15 -3.75
C GLY A 67 14.87 22.55 -3.27
N VAL A 68 13.90 22.61 -4.20
CA VAL A 68 12.54 23.04 -3.88
C VAL A 68 11.82 21.92 -3.15
N GLU A 69 11.50 22.15 -1.88
CA GLU A 69 10.63 21.28 -1.09
C GLU A 69 9.20 21.32 -1.66
N LYS A 70 8.64 20.14 -1.94
CA LYS A 70 7.21 20.00 -2.27
C LYS A 70 6.47 19.34 -1.12
N ILE A 71 5.22 19.78 -0.91
CA ILE A 71 4.30 19.13 0.02
C ILE A 71 3.96 17.75 -0.53
N PHE A 72 3.95 16.75 0.34
CA PHE A 72 3.48 15.41 -0.02
C PHE A 72 2.02 15.49 -0.51
N PRO A 73 1.68 14.98 -1.71
CA PRO A 73 0.31 15.04 -2.20
C PRO A 73 -0.62 14.30 -1.23
N PHE A 74 -1.66 14.99 -0.77
CA PHE A 74 -2.58 14.49 0.24
C PHE A 74 -4.01 14.56 -0.28
N ASP A 75 -4.74 13.46 -0.12
CA ASP A 75 -6.17 13.39 -0.41
C ASP A 75 -6.97 13.48 0.89
N ILE A 76 -7.94 14.38 0.94
CA ILE A 76 -8.84 14.52 2.08
C ILE A 76 -9.95 13.46 2.10
N ILE A 77 -10.17 12.76 0.98
CA ILE A 77 -11.20 11.74 0.86
C ILE A 77 -10.60 10.40 1.26
N PRO A 78 -11.07 9.79 2.38
CA PRO A 78 -10.50 8.55 2.85
C PRO A 78 -10.94 7.38 1.96
N ARG A 79 -10.02 6.43 1.72
CA ARG A 79 -10.38 5.13 1.17
C ARG A 79 -10.93 4.24 2.28
N ILE A 80 -12.21 3.93 2.21
CA ILE A 80 -12.89 3.05 3.16
C ILE A 80 -12.59 1.61 2.80
N ILE A 81 -12.04 0.85 3.76
CA ILE A 81 -11.83 -0.59 3.62
C ILE A 81 -12.73 -1.28 4.63
N VAL A 82 -13.61 -2.16 4.16
CA VAL A 82 -14.52 -2.90 5.03
C VAL A 82 -13.76 -3.93 5.88
N ASN A 83 -14.22 -4.16 7.10
CA ASN A 83 -13.52 -5.04 8.05
C ASN A 83 -13.30 -6.46 7.51
N SER A 84 -14.25 -7.01 6.75
CA SER A 84 -14.13 -8.34 6.14
C SER A 84 -13.01 -8.40 5.10
N GLU A 85 -12.86 -7.35 4.29
CA GLU A 85 -11.79 -7.22 3.32
C GLU A 85 -10.44 -7.07 4.03
N TRP A 86 -10.36 -6.14 5.00
CA TRP A 86 -9.15 -5.95 5.80
C TRP A 86 -8.72 -7.23 6.51
N SER A 87 -9.65 -7.95 7.13
CA SER A 87 -9.38 -9.21 7.82
C SER A 87 -8.81 -10.27 6.88
N ARG A 88 -9.25 -10.30 5.62
CA ARG A 88 -8.72 -11.21 4.61
C ARG A 88 -7.32 -10.78 4.17
N LEU A 89 -7.13 -9.49 3.88
CA LEU A 89 -5.83 -8.92 3.49
C LEU A 89 -4.79 -9.13 4.57
N GLU A 90 -5.11 -8.85 5.83
CA GLU A 90 -4.23 -9.01 6.98
C GLU A 90 -3.76 -10.48 7.13
N LYS A 91 -4.68 -11.44 7.01
CA LYS A 91 -4.34 -12.87 7.06
C LYS A 91 -3.39 -13.27 5.93
N GLY A 92 -3.68 -12.83 4.69
CA GLY A 92 -2.82 -13.07 3.54
C GLY A 92 -1.44 -12.45 3.71
N LEU A 93 -1.37 -11.24 4.25
CA LEU A 93 -0.11 -10.53 4.51
C LEU A 93 0.75 -11.28 5.53
N LYS A 94 0.16 -11.71 6.65
CA LYS A 94 0.86 -12.51 7.67
C LYS A 94 1.38 -13.83 7.10
N GLN A 95 0.56 -14.54 6.33
CA GLN A 95 0.96 -15.78 5.66
C GLN A 95 2.14 -15.53 4.71
N ARG A 96 2.08 -14.47 3.89
CA ARG A 96 3.13 -14.13 2.92
C ARG A 96 4.45 -13.80 3.61
N ILE A 97 4.42 -12.98 4.66
CA ILE A 97 5.61 -12.63 5.46
C ILE A 97 6.23 -13.89 6.09
N GLN A 98 5.40 -14.78 6.64
CA GLN A 98 5.88 -16.02 7.22
C GLN A 98 6.56 -16.91 6.17
N ALA A 99 5.93 -17.08 5.00
CA ALA A 99 6.50 -17.85 3.90
C ALA A 99 7.82 -17.25 3.41
N LEU A 100 7.90 -15.93 3.26
CA LEU A 100 9.12 -15.23 2.86
C LEU A 100 10.24 -15.39 3.89
N ASN A 101 9.95 -15.29 5.19
CA ASN A 101 10.94 -15.52 6.24
C ASN A 101 11.44 -16.96 6.23
N LEU A 102 10.56 -17.95 6.09
CA LEU A 102 10.95 -19.36 5.99
C LEU A 102 11.81 -19.62 4.74
N PHE A 103 11.40 -19.08 3.60
CA PHE A 103 12.13 -19.18 2.34
C PHE A 103 13.54 -18.58 2.46
N LEU A 104 13.66 -17.34 2.94
CA LEU A 104 14.96 -16.70 3.08
C LEU A 104 15.86 -17.46 4.07
N ASN A 105 15.31 -17.92 5.19
CA ASN A 105 16.07 -18.73 6.15
C ASN A 105 16.59 -20.01 5.51
N ASP A 106 15.76 -20.71 4.73
CA ASP A 106 16.16 -21.93 4.04
C ASP A 106 17.25 -21.66 2.99
N ILE A 107 17.08 -20.62 2.17
CA ILE A 107 18.05 -20.22 1.14
C ILE A 107 19.41 -19.86 1.72
N TYR A 108 19.47 -19.23 2.89
CA TYR A 108 20.74 -18.90 3.55
C TYR A 108 21.29 -20.01 4.46
N SER A 109 20.59 -21.15 4.61
CA SER A 109 21.00 -22.29 5.43
C SER A 109 21.07 -23.60 4.63
N GLU A 110 20.16 -24.54 4.88
CA GLU A 110 20.19 -25.91 4.37
C GLU A 110 19.72 -26.02 2.91
N GLN A 111 19.03 -25.01 2.38
CA GLN A 111 18.55 -24.96 1.00
C GLN A 111 17.65 -26.15 0.60
N LYS A 112 16.80 -26.60 1.53
CA LYS A 112 15.89 -27.74 1.32
C LYS A 112 14.98 -27.54 0.12
N ILE A 113 14.46 -26.33 -0.09
CA ILE A 113 13.57 -26.03 -1.23
C ILE A 113 14.23 -26.24 -2.59
N ILE A 114 15.56 -26.12 -2.65
CA ILE A 114 16.37 -26.42 -3.84
C ILE A 114 16.61 -27.93 -3.95
N GLN A 115 16.98 -28.58 -2.84
CA GLN A 115 17.21 -30.04 -2.80
C GLN A 115 15.94 -30.83 -3.16
N ASP A 116 14.76 -30.33 -2.76
CA ASP A 116 13.44 -30.88 -3.08
C ASP A 116 12.99 -30.55 -4.53
N GLY A 117 13.82 -29.84 -5.31
CA GLY A 117 13.56 -29.50 -6.70
C GLY A 117 12.40 -28.51 -6.92
N LYS A 118 11.94 -27.80 -5.88
CA LYS A 118 10.82 -26.84 -6.00
C LYS A 118 11.26 -25.51 -6.60
N ILE A 119 12.50 -25.10 -6.34
CA ILE A 119 13.10 -23.90 -6.93
C ILE A 119 14.47 -24.26 -7.51
N PRO A 120 14.72 -24.02 -8.81
CA PRO A 120 16.04 -24.20 -9.41
C PRO A 120 17.11 -23.31 -8.77
N VAL A 121 18.30 -23.88 -8.56
CA VAL A 121 19.43 -23.18 -7.92
C VAL A 121 19.90 -21.97 -8.73
N GLU A 122 19.73 -22.02 -10.05
CA GLU A 122 20.13 -20.98 -10.99
C GLU A 122 19.36 -19.69 -10.73
N ILE A 123 18.08 -19.77 -10.37
CA ILE A 123 17.24 -18.60 -10.03
C ILE A 123 17.81 -17.86 -8.82
N ILE A 124 18.29 -18.61 -7.82
CA ILE A 124 18.85 -18.02 -6.61
C ILE A 124 20.24 -17.43 -6.87
N ASN A 125 21.09 -18.15 -7.60
CA ASN A 125 22.46 -17.69 -7.88
C ASN A 125 22.53 -16.48 -8.81
N THR A 126 21.52 -16.26 -9.65
CA THR A 126 21.43 -15.12 -10.56
C THR A 126 20.64 -13.94 -9.98
N ALA A 127 19.95 -14.13 -8.85
CA ALA A 127 19.21 -13.06 -8.20
C ALA A 127 20.17 -11.98 -7.67
N SER A 128 19.97 -10.73 -8.11
CA SER A 128 20.77 -9.57 -7.68
C SER A 128 20.70 -9.31 -6.17
N GLY A 129 19.60 -9.71 -5.52
CA GLY A 129 19.40 -9.59 -4.07
C GLY A 129 19.99 -10.74 -3.24
N PHE A 130 20.57 -11.77 -3.86
CA PHE A 130 21.15 -12.89 -3.13
C PHE A 130 22.59 -12.57 -2.69
N LEU A 131 22.80 -12.51 -1.37
CA LEU A 131 24.09 -12.14 -0.79
C LEU A 131 24.82 -13.40 -0.30
N LYS A 132 25.67 -13.98 -1.16
CA LYS A 132 26.49 -15.16 -0.80
C LYS A 132 27.21 -15.05 0.56
N PRO A 133 27.79 -13.89 0.95
CA PRO A 133 28.43 -13.73 2.25
C PRO A 133 27.50 -13.90 3.46
N CYS A 134 26.18 -13.79 3.27
CA CYS A 134 25.19 -13.95 4.33
C CYS A 134 24.81 -15.41 4.61
N ARG A 135 25.33 -16.37 3.83
CA ARG A 135 25.10 -17.81 4.10
C ARG A 135 25.64 -18.20 5.48
N GLY A 136 24.83 -18.96 6.21
CA GLY A 136 25.15 -19.42 7.57
C GLY A 136 24.93 -18.37 8.67
N ILE A 137 24.61 -17.12 8.32
CA ILE A 137 24.24 -16.10 9.31
C ILE A 137 22.84 -16.39 9.82
N GLN A 138 22.69 -16.53 11.15
CA GLN A 138 21.39 -16.64 11.80
C GLN A 138 21.04 -15.31 12.47
N PRO A 139 20.01 -14.59 11.96
CA PRO A 139 19.57 -13.38 12.62
C PRO A 139 18.86 -13.68 13.95
N PRO A 140 18.85 -12.72 14.88
CA PRO A 140 18.06 -12.83 16.11
C PRO A 140 16.60 -13.18 15.79
N LYS A 141 16.01 -14.10 16.57
CA LYS A 141 14.63 -14.59 16.39
C LYS A 141 14.35 -15.28 15.04
N LYS A 142 15.37 -15.63 14.24
CA LYS A 142 15.24 -16.23 12.90
C LYS A 142 14.37 -15.40 11.95
N SER A 143 14.33 -14.09 12.15
CA SER A 143 13.58 -13.17 11.30
C SER A 143 14.55 -12.42 10.39
N LEU A 144 14.45 -12.63 9.08
CA LEU A 144 15.21 -11.88 8.08
C LEU A 144 14.44 -10.66 7.58
N VAL A 145 13.10 -10.75 7.58
CA VAL A 145 12.19 -9.66 7.21
C VAL A 145 11.57 -9.07 8.48
N SER A 146 12.12 -7.96 8.96
CA SER A 146 11.59 -7.23 10.12
C SER A 146 10.49 -6.22 9.73
N TYR A 147 10.52 -5.73 8.49
CA TYR A 147 9.51 -4.84 7.92
C TYR A 147 9.12 -5.37 6.55
N TYR A 148 7.82 -5.37 6.27
CA TYR A 148 7.29 -5.81 4.99
C TYR A 148 6.19 -4.84 4.54
N GLY A 149 6.31 -4.35 3.31
CA GLY A 149 5.29 -3.58 2.63
C GLY A 149 4.83 -4.35 1.40
N ASP A 150 3.53 -4.34 1.15
CA ASP A 150 2.93 -4.90 -0.06
C ASP A 150 2.17 -3.82 -0.80
N ARG A 151 2.03 -4.00 -2.11
CA ARG A 151 1.17 -3.17 -2.93
C ARG A 151 0.01 -4.01 -3.41
N PHE A 152 -1.18 -3.66 -2.93
CA PHE A 152 -2.43 -4.26 -3.40
C PHE A 152 -3.07 -3.33 -4.43
N SER A 153 -3.38 -3.87 -5.60
CA SER A 153 -4.25 -3.24 -6.58
C SER A 153 -5.59 -3.99 -6.60
N GLN A 154 -6.68 -3.27 -6.49
CA GLN A 154 -7.97 -3.79 -6.93
C GLN A 154 -8.06 -3.54 -8.44
N GLY A 155 -8.50 -4.55 -9.19
CA GLY A 155 -8.52 -4.55 -10.65
C GLY A 155 -9.68 -3.75 -11.22
#